data_AF-A0A973M839-F1
#
_entry.id   AF-A0A973M839-F1
#
_cell.length_a   1.000
_cell.length_b   1.000
_cell.length_c   1.000
_cell.angle_alpha   90.00
_cell.angle_beta   90.00
_cell.angle_gamma   90.00
#
_symmetry.space_group_name_H-M   'P 1'
#
loop_
_entity.id
_entity.type
_entity.pdbx_description
1 polymer ?
#
loop_
_entity_poly.entity_id
_entity_poly.type
_entity_poly.pdbx_seq_one_letter_code
_entity_poly.pdbx_strand_id
1 'polypeptide(L)'
;QVARYKVTGTNKMVVRITAPNVTMVNQNDSTKTLTLTLDNPGQVTLTSSGEPGNNFDLGGSVTLGSTTAPGTYSGTLAVTVDYQ
;
A
#
# COMPACT_ATOMS: atom_id res chain seq x y z
N GLN A 1 5.06 11.99 -1.86
CA GLN A 1 3.90 11.79 -2.75
C GLN A 1 3.23 10.50 -2.30
N VAL A 2 1.90 10.49 -2.15
CA VAL A 2 1.14 9.30 -1.72
C VAL A 2 0.30 8.78 -2.89
N ALA A 3 0.07 7.48 -2.97
CA ALA A 3 -0.81 6.91 -3.97
C ALA A 3 -2.27 7.02 -3.49
N ARG A 4 -3.15 7.50 -4.35
CA ARG A 4 -4.58 7.63 -4.07
C ARG A 4 -5.35 6.52 -4.78
N TYR A 5 -6.11 5.76 -4.01
CA TYR A 5 -6.95 4.67 -4.50
C TYR A 5 -8.43 4.98 -4.29
N LYS A 6 -9.29 4.41 -5.14
CA LYS A 6 -10.74 4.50 -5.01
C LYS A 6 -11.31 3.14 -4.64
N VAL A 7 -12.13 3.07 -3.61
CA VAL A 7 -12.88 1.88 -3.21
C VAL A 7 -14.38 2.11 -3.38
N THR A 8 -15.06 1.13 -3.97
CA THR A 8 -16.51 1.13 -4.18
C THR A 8 -17.10 -0.16 -3.61
N GLY A 9 -18.28 -0.08 -3.02
CA GLY A 9 -18.97 -1.25 -2.48
C GLY A 9 -20.40 -0.90 -2.09
N THR A 10 -20.98 -1.64 -1.16
CA THR A 10 -22.34 -1.41 -0.66
C THR A 10 -22.40 -0.22 0.30
N ASN A 11 -23.41 0.64 0.14
CA ASN A 11 -23.63 1.80 1.00
C ASN A 11 -23.69 1.41 2.48
N LYS A 12 -23.07 2.25 3.33
CA LYS A 12 -22.98 2.15 4.80
C LYS A 12 -22.16 0.97 5.32
N MET A 13 -21.54 0.20 4.45
CA MET A 13 -20.61 -0.84 4.88
C MET A 13 -19.25 -0.23 5.19
N VAL A 14 -18.58 -0.81 6.19
CA VAL A 14 -17.18 -0.51 6.50
C VAL A 14 -16.33 -1.56 5.82
N VAL A 15 -15.31 -1.11 5.10
CA VAL A 15 -14.28 -2.00 4.56
C VAL A 15 -12.98 -1.78 5.30
N ARG A 16 -12.28 -2.87 5.58
CA ARG A 16 -10.90 -2.84 6.07
C ARG A 16 -9.95 -2.86 4.89
N ILE A 17 -9.00 -1.93 4.88
CA ILE A 17 -7.89 -1.92 3.94
C ILE A 17 -6.69 -2.59 4.62
N THR A 18 -6.10 -3.58 3.97
CA THR A 18 -4.87 -4.22 4.45
C THR A 18 -3.76 -4.06 3.43
N ALA A 19 -2.66 -3.44 3.84
CA ALA A 19 -1.46 -3.26 3.04
C ALA A 19 -0.22 -3.54 3.90
N PRO A 20 0.36 -4.76 3.85
CA PRO A 20 1.56 -5.10 4.62
C PRO A 20 2.82 -4.45 3.99
N ASN A 21 3.87 -4.30 4.80
CA ASN A 21 5.17 -3.83 4.33
C ASN A 21 5.67 -4.70 3.16
N VAL A 22 6.33 -4.06 2.20
CA VAL A 22 6.85 -4.72 1.00
C VAL A 22 8.35 -4.91 1.11
N THR A 23 8.81 -6.14 0.92
CA THR A 23 10.23 -6.43 0.70
C THR A 23 10.53 -6.23 -0.78
N MET A 24 11.38 -5.25 -1.08
CA MET A 24 11.88 -5.00 -2.43
C MET A 24 13.27 -5.60 -2.56
N VAL A 25 13.56 -6.23 -3.69
CA VAL A 25 14.83 -6.88 -4.00
C VAL A 25 15.57 -6.08 -5.07
N ASN A 26 16.88 -5.92 -4.92
CA ASN A 26 17.70 -5.26 -5.94
C ASN A 26 17.74 -6.13 -7.20
N GLN A 27 17.41 -5.54 -8.35
CA GLN A 27 17.33 -6.26 -9.63
C GLN A 27 18.69 -6.74 -10.14
N ASN A 28 19.78 -6.13 -9.68
CA ASN A 28 21.15 -6.48 -10.08
C ASN A 28 21.86 -7.37 -9.03
N ASP A 29 21.33 -7.47 -7.81
CA ASP A 29 21.87 -8.30 -6.72
C ASP A 29 20.76 -8.79 -5.80
N SER A 30 20.31 -10.03 -6.00
CA SER A 30 19.19 -10.61 -5.25
C SER A 30 19.45 -10.80 -3.75
N THR A 31 20.69 -10.61 -3.29
CA THR A 31 21.03 -10.66 -1.86
C THR A 31 20.74 -9.36 -1.12
N LYS A 32 20.49 -8.27 -1.85
CA LYS A 32 20.20 -6.94 -1.29
C LYS A 32 18.71 -6.67 -1.30
N THR A 33 18.19 -6.28 -0.14
CA THR A 33 16.78 -5.97 0.04
C THR A 33 16.58 -4.62 0.71
N LEU A 34 15.42 -4.02 0.46
CA LEU A 34 14.91 -2.85 1.14
C LEU A 34 13.48 -3.11 1.58
N THR A 35 13.09 -2.57 2.72
CA THR A 35 11.71 -2.63 3.19
C THR A 35 11.04 -1.30 2.89
N LEU A 36 9.95 -1.36 2.12
CA LEU A 36 8.98 -0.27 2.02
C LEU A 36 7.96 -0.45 3.14
N THR A 37 8.01 0.44 4.12
CA THR A 37 7.05 0.48 5.22
C THR A 37 5.85 1.32 4.81
N LEU A 38 4.66 0.73 4.82
CA LEU A 38 3.44 1.40 4.37
C LEU A 38 2.66 1.99 5.55
N ASP A 39 2.01 3.13 5.33
CA ASP A 39 1.07 3.76 6.25
C ASP A 39 -0.36 3.30 5.93
N ASN A 40 -0.71 2.09 6.36
CA ASN A 40 -2.03 1.55 6.10
C ASN A 40 -3.15 2.42 6.74
N PRO A 41 -4.15 2.91 5.98
CA PRO A 41 -5.26 3.71 6.51
C PRO A 41 -6.24 2.93 7.39
N GLY A 42 -6.20 1.60 7.39
CA GLY A 42 -6.97 0.74 8.29
C GLY A 42 -8.42 0.53 7.87
N GLN A 43 -9.27 1.57 7.89
CA GLN A 43 -10.71 1.43 7.61
C GLN A 43 -11.27 2.58 6.79
N VAL A 44 -12.22 2.26 5.91
CA VAL A 44 -12.97 3.22 5.10
C VAL A 44 -14.47 2.91 5.20
N THR A 45 -15.27 3.89 5.62
CA THR A 45 -16.74 3.79 5.59
C THR A 45 -17.26 4.19 4.21
N LEU A 46 -17.98 3.29 3.54
CA LEU A 46 -18.56 3.55 2.22
C LEU A 46 -19.84 4.37 2.36
N THR A 47 -19.86 5.57 1.78
CA THR A 47 -21.00 6.50 1.90
C THR A 47 -22.04 6.35 0.79
N SER A 48 -21.74 5.57 -0.26
CA SER A 48 -22.66 5.27 -1.35
C SER A 48 -22.53 3.82 -1.84
N SER A 49 -23.56 3.33 -2.53
CA SER A 49 -23.48 2.07 -3.28
C SER A 49 -22.96 2.40 -4.68
N GLY A 50 -21.75 1.96 -5.02
CA GLY A 50 -21.14 2.27 -6.33
C GLY A 50 -20.46 3.64 -6.36
N GLU A 51 -20.68 4.44 -7.41
CA GLU A 51 -20.08 5.77 -7.58
C GLU A 51 -20.70 6.77 -6.56
N PRO A 52 -19.94 7.75 -6.01
CA PRO A 52 -18.53 8.06 -6.26
C PRO A 52 -17.51 7.14 -5.58
N GLY A 53 -17.94 6.20 -4.72
CA GLY A 53 -17.03 5.47 -3.84
C GLY A 53 -16.31 6.39 -2.86
N ASN A 54 -15.31 5.86 -2.18
CA ASN A 54 -14.48 6.60 -1.24
C ASN A 54 -13.02 6.49 -1.65
N ASN A 55 -12.29 7.59 -1.55
CA ASN A 55 -10.85 7.58 -1.76
C ASN A 55 -10.13 7.27 -0.45
N PHE A 56 -9.02 6.55 -0.57
CA PHE A 56 -8.05 6.42 0.50
C PHE A 56 -6.64 6.63 -0.05
N ASP A 57 -5.79 7.24 0.77
CA ASP A 57 -4.40 7.44 0.45
C ASP A 57 -3.58 6.32 1.10
N LEU A 58 -2.64 5.76 0.33
CA LEU A 58 -1.64 4.80 0.78
C LEU A 58 -0.28 5.34 0.34
N GLY A 59 0.49 5.76 1.32
CA GLY A 59 1.87 6.17 1.18
C GLY A 59 2.82 5.07 1.69
N GLY A 60 3.97 5.53 2.16
CA GLY A 60 4.99 4.68 2.73
C GLY A 60 6.32 5.40 2.79
N SER A 61 7.30 4.74 3.39
CA SER A 61 8.67 5.23 3.52
C SER A 61 9.66 4.10 3.34
N VAL A 62 10.86 4.48 2.89
CA VAL A 62 12.01 3.60 2.78
C VAL A 62 13.15 4.29 3.53
N THR A 63 13.85 3.56 4.38
CA THR A 63 15.03 4.06 5.07
C THR A 63 16.26 3.61 4.29
N LEU A 64 17.12 4.56 3.93
CA LEU A 64 18.40 4.30 3.26
C LEU A 64 19.54 4.50 4.26
N GLY A 65 20.47 3.56 4.30
CA GLY A 65 21.71 3.66 5.06
C GLY A 65 22.91 3.90 4.14
N SER A 66 24.05 4.28 4.70
CA SER A 66 25.31 4.42 3.93
C SER A 66 25.81 3.11 3.31
N THR A 67 25.31 1.96 3.79
CA THR A 67 25.62 0.62 3.30
C THR A 67 24.57 0.07 2.34
N THR A 68 23.51 0.83 2.04
CA THR A 68 22.49 0.41 1.08
C THR A 68 23.13 0.35 -0.31
N ALA A 69 23.07 -0.83 -0.93
CA ALA A 69 23.65 -1.01 -2.26
C ALA A 69 22.88 -0.17 -3.30
N PRO A 70 23.57 0.48 -4.25
CA PRO A 70 22.90 1.18 -5.34
C PRO A 70 22.17 0.19 -6.25
N GLY A 71 21.13 0.67 -6.91
CA GLY A 71 20.39 -0.11 -7.91
C GLY A 71 18.89 0.12 -7.82
N THR A 72 18.19 -0.47 -8.79
CA THR A 72 16.73 -0.49 -8.83
C THR A 72 16.24 -1.63 -7.95
N TYR A 73 15.42 -1.30 -6.95
CA TYR A 73 14.74 -2.28 -6.11
C TYR A 73 13.29 -2.43 -6.59
N SER A 74 12.80 -3.68 -6.66
CA SER A 74 11.44 -3.98 -7.06
C SER A 74 10.79 -4.98 -6.12
N GLY A 75 9.48 -4.84 -5.90
CA GLY A 75 8.67 -5.71 -5.07
C GLY A 75 7.20 -5.57 -5.42
N THR A 76 6.38 -6.50 -4.95
CA THR A 76 4.94 -6.50 -5.21
C THR A 76 4.19 -5.97 -3.99
N LEU A 77 3.40 -4.92 -4.19
CA LEU A 77 2.47 -4.41 -3.19
C LEU A 77 1.12 -5.13 -3.31
N ALA A 78 0.75 -5.91 -2.28
CA ALA A 78 -0.57 -6.52 -2.18
C ALA A 78 -1.49 -5.64 -1.31
N VAL A 79 -2.60 -5.17 -1.89
CA VAL A 79 -3.65 -4.44 -1.17
C VAL A 79 -4.90 -5.29 -1.14
N THR A 80 -5.43 -5.57 0.05
CA THR A 80 -6.72 -6.27 0.21
C THR A 80 -7.77 -5.32 0.77
N VAL A 81 -9.01 -5.55 0.35
CA VAL A 81 -10.20 -4.82 0.79
C VAL A 81 -11.23 -5.85 1.20
N ASP A 82 -11.57 -5.85 2.48
CA ASP A 82 -12.49 -6.82 3.07
C ASP A 82 -13.67 -6.10 3.72
N TYR A 83 -14.90 -6.59 3.54
CA TYR A 83 -16.02 -6.16 4.37
C TYR A 83 -15.78 -6.58 5.81
N GLN A 84 -16.14 -5.69 6.75
CA GLN A 84 -16.17 -6.00 8.18
C GLN A 84 -17.44 -6.75 8.56
#